data_AF-A0A0B4D4I6-F1
#
_entry.id   AF-A0A0B4D4I6-F1
#
_cell.length_a   1.000
_cell.length_b   1.000
_cell.length_c   1.000
_cell.angle_alpha   90.00
_cell.angle_beta   90.00
_cell.angle_gamma   90.00
#
_symmetry.space_group_name_H-M   'P 1'
#
loop_
_entity.id
_entity.type
_entity.pdbx_description
1 polymer ?
#
loop_
_entity_poly.entity_id
_entity_poly.type
_entity_poly.pdbx_seq_one_letter_code
_entity_poly.pdbx_strand_id
1 'polypeptide(L)'
;MDPGIAKDMVRTYLHFGFGAEALQLIDANGDVFEDSQILREVSEILEFGTVEQDGYLGKFLECDSDFSLWAILASQDLNAADVLNTSAAVRTLNSLPIHMRQYLAPLLSRKLLEYSDEDGASAALRSLERTAQPLPPAAEIAKAEIELKQGEVSDAQVRLRGVVETNGQQSAEALVRYVDTHFAAGRVIEQDVATLVEAYATEFKDSPLGEELRRTHVLALAKSGQFDGAFVALGDLPLNRVKDKSVDLRSAVLQVLSSDASDATFAEHAFENISRHRGAISQNAALSIANRLIDLGFFAEAEHLLSTQNDIPQTSGNRVLRAKISLGLARPFEAQAVLRGLKGEEVSRLRAKASILAGDHDQAHEILSDLGDEKSSLEAAWLSNDWRTNVASNAPVLGAAAEVASLQVDVPTELDGMLTRLQTTLQDSADARNVIEQLIATTGSDD
;
A
#
# COMPACT_ATOMS: atom_id res chain seq x y z
N MET A 1 33.67 -30.76 -38.14
CA MET A 1 32.75 -31.87 -38.46
C MET A 1 32.23 -31.66 -39.89
N ASP A 2 31.64 -32.65 -40.55
CA ASP A 2 30.92 -32.37 -41.81
C ASP A 2 29.75 -31.40 -41.53
N PRO A 3 29.55 -30.32 -42.32
CA PRO A 3 28.51 -29.34 -42.03
C PRO A 3 27.08 -29.92 -42.02
N GLY A 4 26.80 -30.94 -42.83
CA GLY A 4 25.48 -31.60 -42.80
C GLY A 4 25.22 -32.31 -41.47
N ILE A 5 26.20 -33.10 -41.01
CA ILE A 5 26.12 -33.83 -39.75
C ILE A 5 26.00 -32.87 -38.55
N ALA A 6 26.76 -31.79 -38.55
CA ALA A 6 26.71 -30.81 -37.46
C ALA A 6 25.34 -30.10 -37.40
N LYS A 7 24.74 -29.76 -38.55
CA LYS A 7 23.38 -29.18 -38.61
C LYS A 7 22.31 -30.12 -38.06
N ASP A 8 22.37 -31.40 -38.40
CA ASP A 8 21.40 -32.39 -37.93
C ASP A 8 21.55 -32.66 -36.42
N MET A 9 22.76 -32.62 -35.89
CA MET A 9 23.00 -32.68 -34.44
C MET A 9 22.44 -31.46 -33.71
N VAL A 10 22.68 -30.24 -34.21
CA VAL A 10 22.08 -29.02 -33.65
C VAL A 10 20.55 -29.15 -33.61
N ARG A 11 19.92 -29.52 -34.73
CA ARG A 11 18.46 -29.73 -34.79
C ARG A 11 17.96 -30.78 -33.80
N THR A 12 18.75 -31.83 -33.57
CA THR A 12 18.42 -32.87 -32.59
C THR A 12 18.48 -32.31 -31.17
N TYR A 13 19.51 -31.54 -30.82
CA TYR A 13 19.59 -30.88 -29.51
C TYR A 13 18.45 -29.90 -29.29
N LEU A 14 18.13 -29.06 -30.27
CA LEU A 14 16.99 -28.15 -30.20
C LEU A 14 15.66 -28.88 -30.06
N HIS A 15 15.49 -30.02 -30.75
CA HIS A 15 14.30 -30.85 -30.58
C HIS A 15 14.10 -31.31 -29.13
N PHE A 16 15.17 -31.52 -28.36
CA PHE A 16 15.10 -31.91 -26.95
C PHE A 16 15.22 -30.74 -25.97
N GLY A 17 15.34 -29.50 -26.44
CA GLY A 17 15.45 -28.31 -25.59
C GLY A 17 16.86 -27.99 -25.11
N PHE A 18 17.89 -28.63 -25.67
CA PHE A 18 19.29 -28.45 -25.29
C PHE A 18 19.91 -27.25 -26.01
N GLY A 19 19.59 -26.05 -25.52
CA GLY A 19 20.02 -24.77 -26.09
C GLY A 19 21.53 -24.53 -25.96
N ALA A 20 22.10 -24.66 -24.75
CA ALA A 20 23.54 -24.49 -24.54
C ALA A 20 24.39 -25.46 -25.39
N GLU A 21 24.00 -26.72 -25.51
CA GLU A 21 24.72 -27.72 -26.31
C GLU A 21 24.63 -27.41 -27.81
N ALA A 22 23.48 -26.92 -28.28
CA ALA A 22 23.32 -26.44 -29.63
C ALA A 22 24.23 -25.24 -29.91
N LEU A 23 24.29 -24.25 -29.01
CA LEU A 23 25.18 -23.09 -29.13
C LEU A 23 26.65 -23.50 -29.22
N GLN A 24 27.11 -24.36 -28.31
CA GLN A 24 28.49 -24.86 -28.32
C GLN A 24 28.84 -25.54 -29.63
N LEU A 25 27.91 -26.31 -30.21
CA LEU A 25 28.13 -27.00 -31.46
C LEU A 25 28.17 -26.03 -32.66
N ILE A 26 27.34 -24.99 -32.65
CA ILE A 26 27.35 -23.92 -33.66
C ILE A 26 28.69 -23.16 -33.60
N ASP A 27 29.11 -22.74 -32.41
CA ASP A 27 30.36 -22.00 -32.18
C ASP A 27 31.60 -22.81 -32.61
N ALA A 28 31.65 -24.09 -32.25
CA ALA A 28 32.77 -24.98 -32.56
C ALA A 28 32.92 -25.25 -34.07
N ASN A 29 31.88 -25.04 -34.88
CA ASN A 29 31.91 -25.27 -36.32
C ASN A 29 31.87 -23.97 -37.13
N GLY A 30 31.91 -22.78 -36.51
CA GLY A 30 32.15 -21.49 -37.18
C GLY A 30 31.00 -20.98 -38.06
N ASP A 31 29.74 -21.20 -37.66
CA ASP A 31 28.53 -20.72 -38.36
C ASP A 31 28.45 -21.14 -39.85
N VAL A 32 28.94 -22.34 -40.19
CA VAL A 32 29.12 -22.80 -41.58
C VAL A 32 27.79 -23.20 -42.26
N PHE A 33 26.66 -23.21 -41.54
CA PHE A 33 25.33 -23.53 -42.10
C PHE A 33 24.61 -22.27 -42.59
N GLU A 34 23.83 -22.37 -43.67
CA GLU A 34 23.00 -21.24 -44.19
C GLU A 34 22.03 -20.68 -43.12
N ASP A 35 21.54 -21.53 -42.22
CA ASP A 35 20.56 -21.15 -41.18
C ASP A 35 21.19 -20.90 -39.81
N SER A 36 22.53 -20.75 -39.71
CA SER A 36 23.23 -20.69 -38.42
C SER A 36 22.71 -19.60 -37.49
N GLN A 37 22.34 -18.43 -38.04
CA GLN A 37 21.78 -17.33 -37.28
C GLN A 37 20.43 -17.69 -36.64
N ILE A 38 19.52 -18.33 -37.38
CA ILE A 38 18.20 -18.75 -36.87
C ILE A 38 18.38 -19.83 -35.81
N LEU A 39 19.24 -20.83 -36.06
CA LEU A 39 19.49 -21.91 -35.11
C LEU A 39 20.10 -21.39 -33.82
N ARG A 40 20.99 -20.39 -33.89
CA ARG A 40 21.55 -19.71 -32.72
C ARG A 40 20.46 -19.03 -31.89
N GLU A 41 19.62 -18.20 -32.51
CA GLU A 41 18.57 -17.48 -31.78
C GLU A 41 17.55 -18.45 -31.17
N VAL A 42 17.18 -19.54 -31.85
CA VAL A 42 16.35 -20.60 -31.26
C VAL A 42 17.06 -21.29 -30.09
N SER A 43 18.38 -21.49 -30.17
CA SER A 43 19.16 -22.06 -29.06
C SER A 43 19.16 -21.13 -27.84
N GLU A 44 19.31 -19.82 -28.05
CA GLU A 44 19.27 -18.80 -26.99
C GLU A 44 17.88 -18.72 -26.36
N ILE A 45 16.80 -18.77 -27.15
CA ILE A 45 15.43 -18.84 -26.62
C ILE A 45 15.24 -20.09 -25.75
N LEU A 46 15.76 -21.24 -26.17
CA LEU A 46 15.64 -22.47 -25.40
C LEU A 46 16.46 -22.45 -24.10
N GLU A 47 17.62 -21.81 -24.11
CA GLU A 47 18.50 -21.73 -22.94
C GLU A 47 18.10 -20.62 -21.96
N PHE A 48 17.85 -19.42 -22.47
CA PHE A 48 17.70 -18.19 -21.69
C PHE A 48 16.26 -17.63 -21.72
N GLY A 49 15.38 -18.19 -22.56
CA GLY A 49 14.00 -17.73 -22.73
C GLY A 49 13.85 -16.51 -23.65
N THR A 50 14.95 -15.92 -24.11
CA THR A 50 14.99 -14.76 -25.00
C THR A 50 16.37 -14.66 -25.69
N VAL A 51 16.53 -13.71 -26.62
CA VAL A 51 17.79 -13.43 -27.33
C VAL A 51 18.43 -12.18 -26.71
N GLU A 52 19.76 -12.12 -26.58
CA GLU A 52 20.46 -11.00 -25.93
C GLU A 52 20.41 -9.67 -26.71
N GLN A 53 20.16 -9.71 -28.02
CA GLN A 53 20.06 -8.54 -28.90
C GLN A 53 18.88 -8.69 -29.85
N ASP A 54 18.38 -7.59 -30.43
CA ASP A 54 17.34 -7.60 -31.46
C ASP A 54 17.81 -8.43 -32.67
N GLY A 55 17.44 -9.72 -32.62
CA GLY A 55 17.87 -10.74 -33.56
C GLY A 55 17.16 -10.64 -34.91
N TYR A 56 17.56 -11.52 -35.82
CA TYR A 56 16.90 -11.71 -37.10
C TYR A 56 15.43 -12.11 -36.96
N LEU A 57 15.10 -12.93 -35.95
CA LEU A 57 13.74 -13.42 -35.72
C LEU A 57 12.75 -12.31 -35.35
N GLY A 58 13.19 -11.22 -34.70
CA GLY A 58 12.33 -10.10 -34.32
C GLY A 58 11.64 -9.41 -35.52
N LYS A 59 12.12 -9.64 -36.74
CA LYS A 59 11.54 -9.08 -37.98
C LYS A 59 10.24 -9.76 -38.42
N PHE A 60 9.85 -10.87 -37.79
CA PHE A 60 8.73 -11.70 -38.22
C PHE A 60 7.52 -11.64 -37.28
N LEU A 61 7.45 -10.66 -36.37
CA LEU A 61 6.35 -10.50 -35.40
C LEU A 61 4.96 -10.44 -36.08
N GLU A 62 4.85 -9.72 -37.20
CA GLU A 62 3.61 -9.52 -37.95
C GLU A 62 3.28 -10.64 -38.94
N CYS A 63 4.27 -11.47 -39.29
CA CYS A 63 4.11 -12.45 -40.35
C CYS A 63 3.07 -13.51 -39.97
N ASP A 64 2.33 -14.03 -40.96
CA ASP A 64 1.44 -15.19 -40.76
C ASP A 64 2.19 -16.48 -41.08
N SER A 65 3.12 -16.86 -40.22
CA SER A 65 4.01 -18.00 -40.44
C SER A 65 4.48 -18.64 -39.13
N ASP A 66 5.17 -19.77 -39.25
CA ASP A 66 5.72 -20.46 -38.08
C ASP A 66 6.78 -19.61 -37.33
N PHE A 67 7.38 -18.63 -37.99
CA PHE A 67 8.35 -17.71 -37.39
C PHE A 67 7.75 -16.81 -36.31
N SER A 68 6.44 -16.56 -36.29
CA SER A 68 5.82 -15.62 -35.35
C SER A 68 5.98 -16.06 -33.89
N LEU A 69 5.97 -17.38 -33.62
CA LEU A 69 6.26 -17.91 -32.28
C LEU A 69 7.67 -17.52 -31.83
N TRP A 70 8.65 -17.81 -32.66
CA TRP A 70 10.05 -17.58 -32.34
C TRP A 70 10.39 -16.09 -32.31
N ALA A 71 9.74 -15.28 -33.15
CA ALA A 71 9.86 -13.83 -33.13
C ALA A 71 9.41 -13.24 -31.79
N ILE A 72 8.24 -13.64 -31.29
CA ILE A 72 7.70 -13.16 -30.01
C ILE A 72 8.60 -13.58 -28.84
N LEU A 73 9.10 -14.82 -28.87
CA LEU A 73 9.99 -15.33 -27.81
C LEU A 73 11.39 -14.70 -27.87
N ALA A 74 11.89 -14.37 -29.08
CA ALA A 74 13.19 -13.74 -29.26
C ALA A 74 13.24 -12.33 -28.65
N SER A 75 12.14 -11.58 -28.72
CA SER A 75 12.08 -10.20 -28.23
C SER A 75 12.27 -10.12 -26.71
N GLN A 76 13.23 -9.30 -26.26
CA GLN A 76 13.42 -9.01 -24.83
C GLN A 76 12.23 -8.26 -24.26
N ASP A 77 11.85 -7.15 -24.92
CA ASP A 77 10.72 -6.33 -24.58
C ASP A 77 9.80 -6.20 -25.81
N LEU A 78 8.50 -6.43 -25.62
CA LEU A 78 7.50 -6.19 -26.65
C LEU A 78 6.90 -4.79 -26.43
N ASN A 79 7.03 -3.90 -27.41
CA ASN A 79 6.49 -2.56 -27.32
C ASN A 79 5.01 -2.56 -27.67
N ALA A 80 4.20 -1.75 -27.00
CA ALA A 80 2.77 -1.61 -27.33
C ALA A 80 2.47 -1.16 -28.78
N ALA A 81 3.48 -0.66 -29.51
CA ALA A 81 3.38 -0.29 -30.92
C ALA A 81 3.62 -1.47 -31.89
N ASP A 82 4.25 -2.55 -31.42
CA ASP A 82 4.53 -3.73 -32.24
C ASP A 82 3.21 -4.43 -32.59
N VAL A 83 3.05 -4.90 -33.82
CA VAL A 83 1.87 -5.68 -34.21
C VAL A 83 2.24 -7.17 -34.17
N LEU A 84 1.57 -7.92 -33.31
CA LEU A 84 1.84 -9.34 -33.11
C LEU A 84 0.84 -10.21 -33.86
N ASN A 85 1.31 -11.24 -34.55
CA ASN A 85 0.44 -12.32 -35.02
C ASN A 85 0.36 -13.44 -33.97
N THR A 86 -0.33 -13.16 -32.86
CA THR A 86 -0.57 -14.11 -31.76
C THR A 86 -1.20 -15.41 -32.26
N SER A 87 -2.12 -15.30 -33.22
CA SER A 87 -2.83 -16.47 -33.78
C SER A 87 -1.86 -17.43 -34.47
N ALA A 88 -0.88 -16.92 -35.23
CA ALA A 88 0.15 -17.72 -35.86
C ALA A 88 1.05 -18.36 -34.81
N ALA A 89 1.53 -17.58 -33.83
CA ALA A 89 2.38 -18.08 -32.76
C ALA A 89 1.74 -19.24 -31.97
N VAL A 90 0.46 -19.11 -31.60
CA VAL A 90 -0.28 -20.17 -30.89
C VAL A 90 -0.50 -21.40 -31.80
N ARG A 91 -0.74 -21.21 -33.11
CA ARG A 91 -0.83 -22.35 -34.05
C ARG A 91 0.50 -23.09 -34.15
N THR A 92 1.62 -22.39 -34.27
CA THR A 92 2.97 -22.97 -34.28
C THR A 92 3.24 -23.72 -32.99
N LEU A 93 2.95 -23.11 -31.84
CA LEU A 93 3.12 -23.78 -30.54
C LEU A 93 2.35 -25.10 -30.50
N ASN A 94 1.10 -25.12 -30.98
CA ASN A 94 0.27 -26.32 -31.00
C ASN A 94 0.76 -27.41 -31.97
N SER A 95 1.59 -27.08 -32.97
CA SER A 95 2.18 -28.07 -33.89
C SER A 95 3.42 -28.77 -33.29
N LEU A 96 3.99 -28.21 -32.22
CA LEU A 96 5.18 -28.77 -31.56
C LEU A 96 4.87 -30.01 -30.71
N PRO A 97 5.87 -30.90 -30.53
CA PRO A 97 5.81 -32.01 -29.58
C PRO A 97 5.45 -31.57 -28.16
N ILE A 98 4.86 -32.47 -27.37
CA ILE A 98 4.38 -32.14 -26.01
C ILE A 98 5.48 -31.60 -25.09
N HIS A 99 6.68 -32.16 -25.14
CA HIS A 99 7.79 -31.73 -24.27
C HIS A 99 8.26 -30.31 -24.62
N MET A 100 8.23 -29.93 -25.89
CA MET A 100 8.50 -28.56 -26.32
C MET A 100 7.39 -27.61 -25.87
N ARG A 101 6.12 -28.02 -25.97
CA ARG A 101 5.00 -27.22 -25.49
C ARG A 101 5.06 -26.99 -23.97
N GLN A 102 5.48 -27.98 -23.19
CA GLN A 102 5.63 -27.86 -21.74
C GLN A 102 6.61 -26.75 -21.33
N TYR A 103 7.62 -26.50 -22.17
CA TYR A 103 8.61 -25.46 -21.95
C TYR A 103 8.20 -24.11 -22.58
N LEU A 104 7.77 -24.11 -23.84
CA LEU A 104 7.53 -22.88 -24.61
C LEU A 104 6.17 -22.23 -24.33
N ALA A 105 5.15 -23.00 -23.95
CA ALA A 105 3.82 -22.44 -23.70
C ALA A 105 3.81 -21.45 -22.51
N PRO A 106 4.45 -21.75 -21.36
CA PRO A 106 4.58 -20.77 -20.28
C PRO A 106 5.35 -19.52 -20.67
N LEU A 107 6.44 -19.65 -21.43
CA LEU A 107 7.24 -18.52 -21.91
C LEU A 107 6.42 -17.60 -22.82
N LEU A 108 5.73 -18.19 -23.81
CA LEU A 108 4.85 -17.44 -24.71
C LEU A 108 3.71 -16.77 -23.94
N SER A 109 3.12 -17.49 -22.97
CA SER A 109 2.05 -16.95 -22.13
C SER A 109 2.49 -15.69 -21.40
N ARG A 110 3.67 -15.69 -20.78
CA ARG A 110 4.18 -14.52 -20.05
C ARG A 110 4.49 -13.35 -20.97
N LYS A 111 5.13 -13.59 -22.13
CA LYS A 111 5.39 -12.55 -23.14
C LYS A 111 4.10 -11.88 -23.62
N LEU A 112 3.07 -12.66 -23.90
CA LEU A 112 1.77 -12.12 -24.32
C LEU A 112 1.08 -11.36 -23.19
N LEU A 113 1.19 -11.83 -21.95
CA LEU A 113 0.63 -11.16 -20.79
C LEU A 113 1.32 -9.81 -20.50
N GLU A 114 2.64 -9.75 -20.64
CA GLU A 114 3.44 -8.51 -20.55
C GLU A 114 3.03 -7.50 -21.63
N TYR A 115 2.75 -8.00 -22.84
CA TYR A 115 2.20 -7.21 -23.95
C TYR A 115 0.70 -6.85 -23.78
N SER A 116 0.05 -7.28 -22.69
CA SER A 116 -1.37 -7.06 -22.41
C SER A 116 -2.35 -7.80 -23.34
N ASP A 117 -1.92 -8.92 -23.95
CA ASP A 117 -2.77 -9.87 -24.69
C ASP A 117 -3.15 -11.06 -23.80
N GLU A 118 -4.11 -10.84 -22.89
CA GLU A 118 -4.59 -11.86 -21.93
C GLU A 118 -5.22 -13.07 -22.62
N ASP A 119 -5.93 -12.84 -23.73
CA ASP A 119 -6.56 -13.90 -24.53
C ASP A 119 -5.50 -14.78 -25.19
N GLY A 120 -4.46 -14.17 -25.76
CA GLY A 120 -3.29 -14.83 -26.30
C GLY A 120 -2.53 -15.64 -25.27
N ALA A 121 -2.27 -15.05 -24.10
CA ALA A 121 -1.59 -15.71 -22.99
C ALA A 121 -2.35 -16.97 -22.55
N SER A 122 -3.66 -16.84 -22.33
CA SER A 122 -4.55 -17.96 -22.01
C SER A 122 -4.56 -19.01 -23.13
N ALA A 123 -4.59 -18.59 -24.39
CA ALA A 123 -4.59 -19.50 -25.53
C ALA A 123 -3.30 -20.32 -25.65
N ALA A 124 -2.15 -19.76 -25.27
CA ALA A 124 -0.88 -20.49 -25.23
C ALA A 124 -0.94 -21.68 -24.25
N LEU A 125 -1.43 -21.44 -23.02
CA LEU A 125 -1.52 -22.47 -21.98
C LEU A 125 -2.59 -23.54 -22.24
N ARG A 126 -3.68 -23.20 -22.96
CA ARG A 126 -4.71 -24.19 -23.37
C ARG A 126 -4.15 -25.36 -24.18
N SER A 127 -2.96 -25.22 -24.78
CA SER A 127 -2.27 -26.32 -25.47
C SER A 127 -1.85 -27.45 -24.50
N LEU A 128 -1.55 -27.12 -23.25
CA LEU A 128 -1.15 -28.04 -22.19
C LEU A 128 -2.35 -28.57 -21.41
N GLU A 129 -3.34 -27.73 -21.12
CA GLU A 129 -4.54 -28.10 -20.36
C GLU A 129 -5.38 -29.19 -21.05
N ARG A 130 -5.32 -29.26 -22.38
CA ARG A 130 -6.01 -30.30 -23.18
C ARG A 130 -5.32 -31.67 -23.11
N THR A 131 -4.20 -31.77 -22.41
CA THR A 131 -3.44 -33.01 -22.28
C THR A 131 -3.84 -33.73 -21.00
N ALA A 132 -3.63 -35.04 -20.94
CA ALA A 132 -3.92 -35.83 -19.73
C ALA A 132 -2.83 -35.66 -18.64
N GLN A 133 -1.79 -34.86 -18.90
CA GLN A 133 -0.69 -34.64 -17.97
C GLN A 133 -0.97 -33.40 -17.11
N PRO A 134 -0.54 -33.40 -15.83
CA PRO A 134 -0.56 -32.19 -15.02
C PRO A 134 0.20 -31.06 -15.69
N LEU A 135 -0.20 -29.81 -15.43
CA LEU A 135 0.56 -28.66 -15.87
C LEU A 135 1.94 -28.66 -15.20
N PRO A 136 3.02 -28.37 -15.94
CA PRO A 136 4.32 -28.20 -15.33
C PRO A 136 4.33 -26.95 -14.43
N PRO A 137 5.19 -26.89 -13.39
CA PRO A 137 5.27 -25.75 -12.47
C PRO A 137 5.33 -24.37 -13.13
N ALA A 138 6.09 -24.22 -14.22
CA ALA A 138 6.16 -22.97 -14.98
C ALA A 138 4.82 -22.57 -15.60
N ALA A 139 4.02 -23.53 -16.08
CA ALA A 139 2.68 -23.27 -16.60
C ALA A 139 1.70 -22.88 -15.48
N GLU A 140 1.84 -23.48 -14.29
CA GLU A 140 1.06 -23.10 -13.12
C GLU A 140 1.37 -21.66 -12.68
N ILE A 141 2.64 -21.25 -12.65
CA ILE A 141 3.02 -19.85 -12.38
C ILE A 141 2.44 -18.91 -13.43
N ALA A 142 2.62 -19.20 -14.72
CA ALA A 142 2.12 -18.36 -15.81
C ALA A 142 0.58 -18.23 -15.76
N LYS A 143 -0.13 -19.30 -15.39
CA LYS A 143 -1.58 -19.27 -15.19
C LYS A 143 -1.98 -18.41 -13.99
N ALA A 144 -1.24 -18.48 -12.89
CA ALA A 144 -1.47 -17.61 -11.75
C ALA A 144 -1.29 -16.13 -12.11
N GLU A 145 -0.30 -15.79 -12.96
CA GLU A 145 -0.09 -14.42 -13.43
C GLU A 145 -1.27 -13.90 -14.28
N ILE A 146 -1.88 -14.76 -15.11
CA ILE A 146 -3.12 -14.43 -15.83
C ILE A 146 -4.27 -14.17 -14.84
N GLU A 147 -4.47 -15.06 -13.87
CA GLU A 147 -5.50 -14.94 -12.83
C GLU A 147 -5.33 -13.61 -12.05
N LEU A 148 -4.09 -13.21 -11.73
CA LEU A 148 -3.79 -11.92 -11.10
C LEU A 148 -4.20 -10.73 -11.97
N LYS A 149 -3.95 -10.78 -13.27
CA LYS A 149 -4.35 -9.71 -14.21
C LYS A 149 -5.86 -9.60 -14.33
N GLN A 150 -6.56 -10.72 -14.23
CA GLN A 150 -8.03 -10.80 -14.24
C GLN A 150 -8.67 -10.41 -12.90
N GLY A 151 -7.87 -10.17 -11.86
CA GLY A 151 -8.34 -9.84 -10.51
C GLY A 151 -8.74 -11.06 -9.67
N GLU A 152 -8.47 -12.27 -10.15
CA GLU A 152 -8.73 -13.56 -9.48
C GLU A 152 -7.63 -13.89 -8.46
N VAL A 153 -7.36 -12.95 -7.55
CA VAL A 153 -6.23 -12.99 -6.61
C VAL A 153 -6.23 -14.25 -5.72
N SER A 154 -7.41 -14.75 -5.35
CA SER A 154 -7.52 -15.93 -4.49
C SER A 154 -7.07 -17.21 -5.21
N ASP A 155 -7.46 -17.38 -6.47
CA ASP A 155 -7.15 -18.58 -7.24
C ASP A 155 -5.66 -18.62 -7.61
N ALA A 156 -5.11 -17.46 -8.00
CA ALA A 156 -3.68 -17.29 -8.21
C ALA A 156 -2.85 -17.68 -6.97
N GLN A 157 -3.30 -17.28 -5.78
CA GLN A 157 -2.59 -17.61 -4.54
C GLN A 157 -2.60 -19.11 -4.23
N VAL A 158 -3.72 -19.79 -4.43
CA VAL A 158 -3.81 -21.25 -4.25
C VAL A 158 -2.87 -21.96 -5.22
N ARG A 159 -2.84 -21.50 -6.48
CA ARG A 159 -1.97 -22.06 -7.51
C ARG A 159 -0.49 -21.87 -7.20
N LEU A 160 -0.07 -20.65 -6.85
CA LEU A 160 1.30 -20.35 -6.46
C LEU A 160 1.73 -21.16 -5.23
N ARG A 161 0.86 -21.29 -4.23
CA ARG A 161 1.10 -22.14 -3.04
C ARG A 161 1.36 -23.59 -3.44
N GLY A 162 0.54 -24.15 -4.34
CA GLY A 162 0.73 -25.49 -4.86
C GLY A 162 2.10 -25.70 -5.52
N VAL A 163 2.62 -24.71 -6.25
CA VAL A 163 3.97 -24.78 -6.85
C VAL A 163 5.07 -24.69 -5.78
N VAL A 164 4.90 -23.83 -4.76
CA VAL A 164 5.85 -23.73 -3.64
C VAL A 164 5.99 -25.08 -2.92
N GLU A 165 4.87 -25.79 -2.70
CA GLU A 165 4.85 -27.08 -2.00
C GLU A 165 5.55 -28.23 -2.77
N THR A 166 5.77 -28.08 -4.08
CA THR A 166 6.50 -29.11 -4.86
C THR A 166 7.99 -29.19 -4.50
N ASN A 167 8.57 -28.15 -3.88
CA ASN A 167 10.00 -28.03 -3.58
C ASN A 167 10.90 -28.29 -4.81
N GLY A 168 10.43 -27.87 -5.99
CA GLY A 168 11.15 -27.98 -7.26
C GLY A 168 11.93 -26.72 -7.62
N GLN A 169 12.58 -26.72 -8.78
CA GLN A 169 13.39 -25.60 -9.27
C GLN A 169 12.58 -24.28 -9.36
N GLN A 170 11.29 -24.35 -9.71
CA GLN A 170 10.41 -23.19 -9.84
C GLN A 170 9.75 -22.76 -8.52
N SER A 171 9.97 -23.47 -7.41
CA SER A 171 9.35 -23.12 -6.13
C SER A 171 9.83 -21.77 -5.59
N ALA A 172 11.09 -21.40 -5.84
CA ALA A 172 11.63 -20.09 -5.47
C ALA A 172 10.95 -18.93 -6.22
N GLU A 173 10.75 -19.07 -7.53
CA GLU A 173 10.04 -18.09 -8.37
C GLU A 173 8.57 -17.95 -7.94
N ALA A 174 7.88 -19.09 -7.73
CA ALA A 174 6.51 -19.10 -7.25
C ALA A 174 6.38 -18.42 -5.88
N LEU A 175 7.36 -18.62 -4.99
CA LEU A 175 7.38 -18.04 -3.65
C LEU A 175 7.51 -16.52 -3.69
N VAL A 176 8.34 -15.98 -4.60
CA VAL A 176 8.42 -14.53 -4.85
C VAL A 176 7.06 -13.98 -5.24
N ARG A 177 6.43 -14.58 -6.26
CA ARG A 177 5.10 -14.14 -6.74
C ARG A 177 4.03 -14.27 -5.66
N TYR A 178 4.09 -15.33 -4.85
CA TYR A 178 3.17 -15.56 -3.74
C TYR A 178 3.23 -14.43 -2.71
N VAL A 179 4.44 -14.10 -2.23
CA VAL A 179 4.65 -13.02 -1.25
C VAL A 179 4.27 -11.67 -1.84
N ASP A 180 4.65 -11.37 -3.08
CA ASP A 180 4.35 -10.09 -3.73
C ASP A 180 2.84 -9.87 -3.87
N THR A 181 2.12 -10.95 -4.22
CA THR A 181 0.66 -10.93 -4.29
C THR A 181 0.03 -10.68 -2.92
N HIS A 182 0.48 -11.38 -1.87
CA HIS A 182 0.00 -11.16 -0.50
C HIS A 182 0.26 -9.73 -0.04
N PHE A 183 1.46 -9.21 -0.33
CA PHE A 183 1.85 -7.86 0.02
C PHE A 183 0.96 -6.83 -0.66
N ALA A 184 0.77 -6.93 -1.98
CA ALA A 184 -0.09 -6.03 -2.76
C ALA A 184 -1.56 -6.09 -2.34
N ALA A 185 -2.05 -7.27 -1.95
CA ALA A 185 -3.41 -7.46 -1.45
C ALA A 185 -3.59 -7.06 0.03
N GLY A 186 -2.53 -6.61 0.71
CA GLY A 186 -2.56 -6.27 2.13
C GLY A 186 -2.82 -7.47 3.06
N ARG A 187 -2.62 -8.70 2.59
CA ARG A 187 -2.88 -9.93 3.35
C ARG A 187 -1.69 -10.28 4.23
N VAL A 188 -1.99 -10.91 5.37
CA VAL A 188 -0.97 -11.45 6.28
C VAL A 188 -0.21 -12.58 5.59
N ILE A 189 1.06 -12.73 5.94
CA ILE A 189 1.93 -13.82 5.50
C ILE A 189 2.31 -14.64 6.74
N GLU A 190 2.27 -15.96 6.62
CA GLU A 190 2.67 -16.87 7.70
C GLU A 190 4.19 -16.79 7.93
N GLN A 191 4.64 -16.97 9.17
CA GLN A 191 6.05 -16.80 9.53
C GLN A 191 6.96 -17.83 8.87
N ASP A 192 6.46 -19.05 8.63
CA ASP A 192 7.16 -20.13 7.94
C ASP A 192 7.50 -19.77 6.48
N VAL A 193 6.63 -19.00 5.82
CA VAL A 193 6.87 -18.46 4.47
C VAL A 193 8.08 -17.54 4.49
N ALA A 194 8.21 -16.67 5.49
CA ALA A 194 9.39 -15.80 5.61
C ALA A 194 10.68 -16.61 5.76
N THR A 195 10.67 -17.65 6.61
CA THR A 195 11.79 -18.58 6.78
C THR A 195 12.12 -19.33 5.49
N LEU A 196 11.10 -19.75 4.73
CA LEU A 196 11.32 -20.43 3.45
C LEU A 196 11.94 -19.49 2.41
N VAL A 197 11.52 -18.22 2.36
CA VAL A 197 12.13 -17.21 1.48
C VAL A 197 13.59 -16.99 1.85
N GLU A 198 13.92 -16.92 3.15
CA GLU A 198 15.31 -16.80 3.63
C GLU A 198 16.20 -17.96 3.16
N ALA A 199 15.68 -19.19 3.27
CA ALA A 199 16.39 -20.39 2.84
C ALA A 199 16.71 -20.33 1.34
N TYR A 200 15.72 -20.02 0.49
CA TYR A 200 15.94 -19.87 -0.95
C TYR A 200 16.84 -18.68 -1.27
N ALA A 201 16.72 -17.55 -0.56
CA ALA A 201 17.61 -16.40 -0.76
C ALA A 201 19.09 -16.75 -0.50
N THR A 202 19.34 -17.68 0.42
CA THR A 202 20.68 -18.21 0.73
C THR A 202 21.16 -19.18 -0.35
N GLU A 203 20.30 -20.08 -0.81
CA GLU A 203 20.60 -21.03 -1.89
C GLU A 203 20.96 -20.31 -3.20
N PHE A 204 20.17 -19.31 -3.57
CA PHE A 204 20.32 -18.54 -4.81
C PHE A 204 21.18 -17.28 -4.65
N LYS A 205 22.01 -17.19 -3.60
CA LYS A 205 22.68 -15.94 -3.19
C LYS A 205 23.44 -15.19 -4.30
N ASP A 206 24.04 -15.93 -5.24
CA ASP A 206 24.90 -15.44 -6.33
C ASP A 206 24.15 -15.30 -7.67
N SER A 207 22.81 -15.35 -7.68
CA SER A 207 21.98 -15.20 -8.87
C SER A 207 21.06 -13.96 -8.79
N PRO A 208 20.53 -13.49 -9.94
CA PRO A 208 19.50 -12.43 -9.97
C PRO A 208 18.26 -12.80 -9.15
N LEU A 209 17.87 -14.08 -9.15
CA LEU A 209 16.75 -14.57 -8.35
C LEU A 209 17.03 -14.43 -6.85
N GLY A 210 18.29 -14.60 -6.40
CA GLY A 210 18.68 -14.34 -5.02
C GLY A 210 18.52 -12.88 -4.60
N GLU A 211 18.75 -11.93 -5.49
CA GLU A 211 18.48 -10.50 -5.23
C GLU A 211 16.98 -10.25 -5.02
N GLU A 212 16.14 -10.84 -5.87
CA GLU A 212 14.69 -10.76 -5.77
C GLU A 212 14.19 -11.41 -4.47
N LEU A 213 14.67 -12.62 -4.14
CA LEU A 213 14.32 -13.34 -2.91
C LEU A 213 14.71 -12.57 -1.65
N ARG A 214 15.86 -11.89 -1.61
CA ARG A 214 16.22 -11.06 -0.45
C ARG A 214 15.28 -9.87 -0.26
N ARG A 215 14.83 -9.24 -1.35
CA ARG A 215 13.77 -8.21 -1.30
C ARG A 215 12.47 -8.81 -0.78
N THR A 216 12.08 -9.96 -1.32
CA THR A 216 10.88 -10.70 -0.90
C THR A 216 10.93 -11.09 0.58
N HIS A 217 12.10 -11.46 1.10
CA HIS A 217 12.28 -11.83 2.50
C HIS A 217 11.91 -10.66 3.42
N VAL A 218 12.36 -9.44 3.11
CA VAL A 218 12.01 -8.23 3.85
C VAL A 218 10.50 -8.00 3.88
N LEU A 219 9.82 -8.18 2.74
CA LEU A 219 8.37 -8.02 2.65
C LEU A 219 7.63 -9.10 3.45
N ALA A 220 8.09 -10.35 3.37
CA ALA A 220 7.51 -11.47 4.10
C ALA A 220 7.65 -11.28 5.61
N LEU A 221 8.82 -10.82 6.09
CA LEU A 221 9.04 -10.49 7.50
C LEU A 221 8.09 -9.38 7.96
N ALA A 222 7.96 -8.29 7.20
CA ALA A 222 7.06 -7.19 7.54
C ALA A 222 5.59 -7.65 7.63
N LYS A 223 5.11 -8.40 6.63
CA LYS A 223 3.71 -8.89 6.58
C LYS A 223 3.41 -10.06 7.52
N SER A 224 4.43 -10.69 8.08
CA SER A 224 4.30 -11.68 9.16
C SER A 224 4.46 -11.06 10.56
N GLY A 225 4.62 -9.74 10.65
CA GLY A 225 4.76 -9.00 11.91
C GLY A 225 6.16 -9.07 12.54
N GLN A 226 7.14 -9.65 11.84
CA GLN A 226 8.52 -9.82 12.31
C GLN A 226 9.34 -8.56 11.99
N PHE A 227 8.97 -7.42 12.56
CA PHE A 227 9.53 -6.11 12.19
C PHE A 227 11.01 -5.95 12.53
N ASP A 228 11.47 -6.49 13.68
CA ASP A 228 12.90 -6.55 14.02
C ASP A 228 13.71 -7.18 12.89
N GLY A 229 13.31 -8.39 12.48
CA GLY A 229 13.93 -9.10 11.37
C GLY A 229 13.84 -8.33 10.06
N ALA A 230 12.68 -7.73 9.77
CA ALA A 230 12.47 -6.98 8.53
C ALA A 230 13.45 -5.80 8.42
N PHE A 231 13.67 -5.03 9.50
CA PHE A 231 14.59 -3.91 9.50
C PHE A 231 16.07 -4.34 9.48
N VAL A 232 16.42 -5.45 10.13
CA VAL A 232 17.76 -6.04 10.03
C VAL A 232 18.04 -6.47 8.58
N ALA A 233 17.17 -7.29 8.01
CA ALA A 233 17.30 -7.77 6.63
C ALA A 233 17.34 -6.62 5.62
N LEU A 234 16.54 -5.56 5.82
CA LEU A 234 16.57 -4.34 5.01
C LEU A 234 17.93 -3.62 5.09
N GLY A 235 18.57 -3.61 6.26
CA GLY A 235 19.89 -3.00 6.46
C GLY A 235 21.03 -3.79 5.80
N ASP A 236 20.89 -5.11 5.71
CA ASP A 236 21.88 -6.02 5.13
C ASP A 236 21.83 -6.10 3.60
N LEU A 237 20.77 -5.58 2.98
CA LEU A 237 20.67 -5.54 1.53
C LEU A 237 21.82 -4.71 0.92
N PRO A 238 22.50 -5.19 -0.14
CA PRO A 238 23.53 -4.44 -0.85
C PRO A 238 22.90 -3.33 -1.72
N LEU A 239 22.30 -2.33 -1.08
CA LEU A 239 21.50 -1.27 -1.71
C LEU A 239 22.34 -0.20 -2.43
N ASN A 240 23.62 -0.48 -2.68
CA ASN A 240 24.59 0.47 -3.25
C ASN A 240 24.49 0.63 -4.78
N ARG A 241 23.58 -0.06 -5.48
CA ARG A 241 23.48 0.04 -6.95
C ARG A 241 22.37 0.96 -7.47
N VAL A 242 21.29 1.22 -6.72
CA VAL A 242 20.24 2.21 -7.08
C VAL A 242 19.57 2.72 -5.80
N LYS A 243 19.78 4.01 -5.45
CA LYS A 243 19.21 4.62 -4.23
C LYS A 243 17.68 4.53 -4.18
N ASP A 244 16.98 4.65 -5.30
CA ASP A 244 15.52 4.73 -5.34
C ASP A 244 14.83 3.43 -4.90
N LYS A 245 15.30 2.26 -5.36
CA LYS A 245 14.73 0.96 -4.96
C LYS A 245 14.84 0.70 -3.45
N SER A 246 15.86 1.26 -2.80
CA SER A 246 16.05 1.14 -1.35
C SER A 246 15.04 1.96 -0.54
N VAL A 247 14.71 3.15 -1.04
CA VAL A 247 13.73 4.06 -0.44
C VAL A 247 12.33 3.46 -0.58
N ASP A 248 12.02 2.88 -1.73
CA ASP A 248 10.71 2.25 -1.97
C ASP A 248 10.47 1.06 -1.03
N LEU A 249 11.45 0.17 -0.89
CA LEU A 249 11.31 -1.00 -0.01
C LEU A 249 11.18 -0.59 1.46
N ARG A 250 12.02 0.35 1.92
CA ARG A 250 11.91 0.89 3.29
C ARG A 250 10.54 1.53 3.54
N SER A 251 10.06 2.30 2.57
CA SER A 251 8.75 2.94 2.63
C SER A 251 7.62 1.92 2.74
N ALA A 252 7.72 0.82 1.98
CA ALA A 252 6.76 -0.28 2.02
C ALA A 252 6.72 -0.95 3.41
N VAL A 253 7.88 -1.25 4.00
CA VAL A 253 7.96 -1.83 5.36
C VAL A 253 7.36 -0.88 6.41
N LEU A 254 7.67 0.42 6.33
CA LEU A 254 7.14 1.41 7.27
C LEU A 254 5.63 1.65 7.13
N GLN A 255 5.09 1.51 5.92
CA GLN A 255 3.64 1.54 5.72
C GLN A 255 2.97 0.35 6.40
N VAL A 256 3.51 -0.86 6.23
CA VAL A 256 3.03 -2.06 6.93
C VAL A 256 3.16 -1.92 8.44
N LEU A 257 4.28 -1.36 8.93
CA LEU A 257 4.46 -1.06 10.35
C LEU A 257 3.36 -0.11 10.86
N SER A 258 3.01 0.91 10.08
CA SER A 258 2.02 1.91 10.49
C SER A 258 0.59 1.36 10.53
N SER A 259 0.27 0.39 9.66
CA SER A 259 -1.08 -0.18 9.54
C SER A 259 -1.30 -1.42 10.40
N ASP A 260 -0.31 -2.32 10.46
CA ASP A 260 -0.50 -3.70 10.92
C ASP A 260 0.16 -3.96 12.30
N ALA A 261 1.09 -3.11 12.74
CA ALA A 261 1.80 -3.32 14.00
C ALA A 261 0.99 -2.89 15.24
N SER A 262 1.27 -3.55 16.36
CA SER A 262 0.79 -3.11 17.68
C SER A 262 1.33 -1.71 18.02
N ASP A 263 0.64 -0.97 18.89
CA ASP A 263 1.06 0.38 19.28
C ASP A 263 2.49 0.43 19.85
N ALA A 264 2.85 -0.58 20.65
CA ALA A 264 4.19 -0.70 21.24
C ALA A 264 5.27 -0.95 20.17
N THR A 265 5.03 -1.93 19.29
CA THR A 265 5.95 -2.27 18.18
C THR A 265 6.11 -1.12 17.19
N PHE A 266 5.00 -0.43 16.88
CA PHE A 266 5.02 0.75 16.04
C PHE A 266 5.89 1.84 16.66
N ALA A 267 5.64 2.19 17.93
CA ALA A 267 6.38 3.25 18.60
C ALA A 267 7.89 2.95 18.60
N GLU A 268 8.28 1.76 19.05
CA GLU A 268 9.68 1.32 19.09
C GLU A 268 10.39 1.55 17.74
N HIS A 269 9.84 1.00 16.66
CA HIS A 269 10.49 1.10 15.34
C HIS A 269 10.33 2.46 14.67
N ALA A 270 9.21 3.16 14.88
CA ALA A 270 8.97 4.47 14.29
C ALA A 270 10.01 5.47 14.79
N PHE A 271 10.26 5.54 16.10
CA PHE A 271 11.24 6.48 16.66
C PHE A 271 12.66 6.20 16.18
N GLU A 272 13.09 4.92 16.16
CA GLU A 272 14.41 4.57 15.65
C GLU A 272 14.61 4.97 14.18
N ASN A 273 13.60 4.75 13.34
CA ASN A 273 13.67 5.04 11.92
C ASN A 273 13.58 6.54 11.62
N ILE A 274 12.71 7.28 12.31
CA ILE A 274 12.58 8.74 12.19
C ILE A 274 13.89 9.44 12.55
N SER A 275 14.59 8.96 13.59
CA SER A 275 15.88 9.53 13.99
C SER A 275 17.00 9.24 12.98
N ARG A 276 17.10 8.00 12.48
CA ARG A 276 18.26 7.54 11.68
C ARG A 276 18.19 7.84 10.18
N HIS A 277 16.99 7.93 9.58
CA HIS A 277 16.83 7.87 8.12
C HIS A 277 16.06 9.06 7.52
N ARG A 278 16.36 10.29 7.97
CA ARG A 278 15.69 11.51 7.52
C ARG A 278 15.74 11.67 6.00
N GLY A 279 14.58 11.73 5.35
CA GLY A 279 14.45 11.94 3.90
C GLY A 279 14.61 10.69 3.02
N ALA A 280 14.79 9.50 3.61
CA ALA A 280 14.95 8.24 2.86
C ALA A 280 13.64 7.41 2.79
N ILE A 281 12.48 8.08 2.85
CA ILE A 281 11.16 7.46 2.76
C ILE A 281 10.26 8.27 1.84
N SER A 282 9.28 7.63 1.22
CA SER A 282 8.29 8.28 0.37
C SER A 282 7.34 9.16 1.19
N GLN A 283 6.77 10.18 0.54
CA GLN A 283 5.77 11.05 1.16
C GLN A 283 4.57 10.27 1.69
N ASN A 284 4.11 9.25 0.94
CA ASN A 284 2.99 8.41 1.36
C ASN A 284 3.32 7.65 2.65
N ALA A 285 4.52 7.08 2.76
CA ALA A 285 4.95 6.43 4.01
C ALA A 285 5.05 7.45 5.16
N ALA A 286 5.60 8.64 4.91
CA ALA A 286 5.68 9.69 5.92
C ALA A 286 4.29 10.11 6.43
N LEU A 287 3.30 10.22 5.55
CA LEU A 287 1.91 10.53 5.91
C LEU A 287 1.25 9.40 6.71
N SER A 288 1.45 8.13 6.33
CA SER A 288 0.94 6.98 7.09
C SER A 288 1.51 6.93 8.51
N ILE A 289 2.81 7.12 8.65
CA ILE A 289 3.49 7.15 9.96
C ILE A 289 2.99 8.35 10.78
N ALA A 290 2.90 9.54 10.18
CA ALA A 290 2.42 10.74 10.86
C ALA A 290 0.99 10.59 11.36
N ASN A 291 0.09 9.99 10.56
CA ASN A 291 -1.27 9.70 11.00
C ASN A 291 -1.28 8.77 12.23
N ARG A 292 -0.50 7.68 12.18
CA ARG A 292 -0.40 6.75 13.30
C ARG A 292 0.19 7.39 14.56
N LEU A 293 1.19 8.27 14.41
CA LEU A 293 1.75 9.05 15.53
C LEU A 293 0.70 9.98 16.16
N ILE A 294 -0.12 10.65 15.34
CA ILE A 294 -1.20 11.53 15.82
C ILE A 294 -2.24 10.73 16.59
N ASP A 295 -2.61 9.54 16.11
CA ASP A 295 -3.58 8.66 16.79
C ASP A 295 -3.07 8.23 18.18
N LEU A 296 -1.75 8.09 18.34
CA LEU A 296 -1.09 7.77 19.61
C LEU A 296 -0.71 9.00 20.45
N GLY A 297 -0.98 10.22 19.97
CA GLY A 297 -0.70 11.47 20.68
C GLY A 297 0.73 12.03 20.54
N PHE A 298 1.56 11.45 19.66
CA PHE A 298 2.92 11.91 19.37
C PHE A 298 2.95 13.03 18.32
N PHE A 299 2.31 14.16 18.64
CA PHE A 299 2.11 15.26 17.69
C PHE A 299 3.40 15.97 17.29
N ALA A 300 4.37 16.11 18.21
CA ALA A 300 5.63 16.79 17.94
C ALA A 300 6.49 16.01 16.93
N GLU A 301 6.46 14.69 17.01
CA GLU A 301 7.20 13.80 16.13
C GLU A 301 6.52 13.66 14.78
N ALA A 302 5.19 13.68 14.74
CA ALA A 302 4.44 13.81 13.50
C ALA A 302 4.78 15.14 12.78
N GLU A 303 4.83 16.26 13.51
CA GLU A 303 5.25 17.56 12.96
C GLU A 303 6.68 17.50 12.40
N HIS A 304 7.62 17.00 13.20
CA HIS A 304 9.01 16.89 12.81
C HIS A 304 9.17 16.01 11.57
N LEU A 305 8.52 14.84 11.52
CA LEU A 305 8.56 13.95 10.37
C LEU A 305 8.09 14.64 9.09
N LEU A 306 6.90 15.26 9.13
CA LEU A 306 6.34 15.94 7.96
C LEU A 306 7.15 17.17 7.54
N SER A 307 7.85 17.84 8.46
CA SER A 307 8.73 18.97 8.14
C SER A 307 9.95 18.58 7.31
N THR A 308 10.37 17.31 7.37
CA THR A 308 11.51 16.80 6.57
C THR A 308 11.13 16.45 5.13
N GLN A 309 9.84 16.48 4.81
CA GLN A 309 9.32 16.15 3.49
C GLN A 309 9.13 17.44 2.68
N ASN A 310 9.69 17.46 1.46
CA ASN A 310 9.51 18.59 0.55
C ASN A 310 8.16 18.51 -0.14
N ASP A 311 7.50 19.66 -0.31
CA ASP A 311 6.33 19.86 -1.17
C ASP A 311 5.16 18.87 -0.96
N ILE A 312 4.87 18.49 0.30
CA ILE A 312 3.67 17.70 0.60
C ILE A 312 2.43 18.41 0.01
N PRO A 313 1.65 17.74 -0.88
CA PRO A 313 0.48 18.33 -1.51
C PRO A 313 -0.53 18.87 -0.50
N GLN A 314 -1.10 20.04 -0.76
CA GLN A 314 -2.09 20.70 0.11
C GLN A 314 -3.51 20.16 -0.12
N THR A 315 -3.65 18.83 -0.17
CA THR A 315 -4.96 18.16 -0.26
C THR A 315 -5.78 18.41 1.01
N SER A 316 -7.10 18.23 0.94
CA SER A 316 -7.98 18.35 2.10
C SER A 316 -7.51 17.46 3.27
N GLY A 317 -7.17 16.19 2.98
CA GLY A 317 -6.67 15.25 3.98
C GLY A 317 -5.36 15.69 4.64
N ASN A 318 -4.37 16.14 3.87
CA ASN A 318 -3.08 16.58 4.42
C ASN A 318 -3.21 17.85 5.26
N ARG A 319 -4.15 18.74 4.90
CA ARG A 319 -4.47 19.93 5.71
C ARG A 319 -5.17 19.54 7.02
N VAL A 320 -6.11 18.60 6.98
CA VAL A 320 -6.74 18.05 8.19
C VAL A 320 -5.69 17.42 9.11
N LEU A 321 -4.74 16.66 8.56
CA LEU A 321 -3.63 16.06 9.31
C LEU A 321 -2.78 17.13 10.02
N ARG A 322 -2.38 18.19 9.30
CA ARG A 322 -1.66 19.33 9.87
C ARG A 322 -2.46 20.04 10.97
N ALA A 323 -3.77 20.21 10.79
CA ALA A 323 -4.61 20.81 11.80
C ALA A 323 -4.69 19.94 13.08
N LYS A 324 -4.77 18.61 12.95
CA LYS A 324 -4.71 17.68 14.09
C LYS A 324 -3.40 17.82 14.86
N ILE A 325 -2.27 17.92 14.16
CA ILE A 325 -0.95 18.19 14.75
C ILE A 325 -0.97 19.51 15.52
N SER A 326 -1.37 20.62 14.88
CA SER A 326 -1.39 21.95 15.52
C SER A 326 -2.30 21.97 16.77
N LEU A 327 -3.45 21.29 16.73
CA LEU A 327 -4.34 21.17 17.90
C LEU A 327 -3.70 20.36 19.03
N GLY A 328 -3.05 19.24 18.72
CA GLY A 328 -2.33 18.45 19.70
C GLY A 328 -1.15 19.19 20.35
N LEU A 329 -0.55 20.14 19.62
CA LEU A 329 0.50 21.04 20.12
C LEU A 329 -0.03 22.34 20.74
N ALA A 330 -1.34 22.44 20.98
CA ALA A 330 -2.00 23.62 21.53
C ALA A 330 -1.76 24.92 20.74
N ARG A 331 -1.74 24.83 19.40
CA ARG A 331 -1.61 25.96 18.46
C ARG A 331 -2.92 26.22 17.70
N PRO A 332 -3.97 26.74 18.36
CA PRO A 332 -5.30 26.83 17.79
C PRO A 332 -5.38 27.72 16.55
N PHE A 333 -4.67 28.86 16.53
CA PHE A 333 -4.69 29.79 15.39
C PHE A 333 -4.08 29.18 14.12
N GLU A 334 -3.03 28.35 14.27
CA GLU A 334 -2.43 27.63 13.16
C GLU A 334 -3.41 26.59 12.60
N ALA A 335 -4.06 25.83 13.48
CA ALA A 335 -5.10 24.89 13.09
C ALA A 335 -6.25 25.58 12.32
N GLN A 336 -6.76 26.71 12.82
CA GLN A 336 -7.80 27.48 12.14
C GLN A 336 -7.36 27.97 10.75
N ALA A 337 -6.13 28.48 10.62
CA ALA A 337 -5.58 28.92 9.36
C ALA A 337 -5.51 27.77 8.34
N VAL A 338 -5.00 26.60 8.76
CA VAL A 338 -4.90 25.41 7.91
C VAL A 338 -6.27 24.84 7.54
N LEU A 339 -7.28 24.95 8.39
CA LEU A 339 -8.64 24.47 8.10
C LEU A 339 -9.45 25.42 7.22
N ARG A 340 -8.99 26.65 6.94
CA ARG A 340 -9.77 27.68 6.23
C ARG A 340 -10.30 27.21 4.86
N GLY A 341 -11.59 27.35 4.62
CA GLY A 341 -12.22 26.98 3.34
C GLY A 341 -12.46 25.47 3.14
N LEU A 342 -12.03 24.61 4.07
CA LEU A 342 -12.43 23.21 4.08
C LEU A 342 -13.88 23.06 4.60
N LYS A 343 -14.56 21.99 4.21
CA LYS A 343 -15.94 21.69 4.64
C LYS A 343 -16.01 20.22 5.07
N GLY A 344 -17.02 19.88 5.87
CA GLY A 344 -17.26 18.53 6.37
C GLY A 344 -17.37 18.51 7.90
N GLU A 345 -18.02 17.48 8.42
CA GLU A 345 -18.29 17.33 9.85
C GLU A 345 -17.01 17.29 10.68
N GLU A 346 -16.02 16.48 10.26
CA GLU A 346 -14.71 16.38 10.92
C GLU A 346 -14.01 17.74 10.99
N VAL A 347 -14.02 18.48 9.88
CA VAL A 347 -13.41 19.82 9.81
C VAL A 347 -14.08 20.79 10.78
N SER A 348 -15.41 20.76 10.86
CA SER A 348 -16.17 21.59 11.81
C SER A 348 -15.84 21.21 13.26
N ARG A 349 -15.75 19.91 13.59
CA ARG A 349 -15.33 19.46 14.93
C ARG A 349 -13.92 19.94 15.27
N LEU A 350 -12.98 19.87 14.33
CA LEU A 350 -11.61 20.38 14.54
C LEU A 350 -11.58 21.91 14.72
N ARG A 351 -12.45 22.65 14.01
CA ARG A 351 -12.60 24.10 14.22
C ARG A 351 -13.15 24.43 15.59
N ALA A 352 -14.22 23.75 16.03
CA ALA A 352 -14.77 23.92 17.37
C ALA A 352 -13.70 23.66 18.43
N LYS A 353 -12.93 22.57 18.30
CA LYS A 353 -11.79 22.29 19.19
C LYS A 353 -10.73 23.39 19.18
N ALA A 354 -10.43 23.97 18.01
CA ALA A 354 -9.51 25.10 17.90
C ALA A 354 -10.05 26.34 18.62
N SER A 355 -11.34 26.65 18.47
CA SER A 355 -12.00 27.79 19.10
C SER A 355 -12.02 27.65 20.63
N ILE A 356 -12.35 26.45 21.15
CA ILE A 356 -12.25 26.14 22.59
C ILE A 356 -10.83 26.39 23.12
N LEU A 357 -9.80 25.88 22.43
CA LEU A 357 -8.41 26.07 22.84
C LEU A 357 -7.94 27.53 22.75
N ALA A 358 -8.53 28.32 21.85
CA ALA A 358 -8.28 29.75 21.74
C ALA A 358 -9.03 30.60 22.79
N GLY A 359 -9.97 29.99 23.53
CA GLY A 359 -10.89 30.68 24.44
C GLY A 359 -12.09 31.34 23.75
N ASP A 360 -12.29 31.08 22.45
CA ASP A 360 -13.45 31.55 21.68
C ASP A 360 -14.59 30.53 21.81
N HIS A 361 -15.20 30.53 23.00
CA HIS A 361 -16.27 29.61 23.35
C HIS A 361 -17.60 29.96 22.66
N ASP A 362 -17.81 31.22 22.28
CA ASP A 362 -18.99 31.66 21.53
C ASP A 362 -19.00 31.01 20.13
N GLN A 363 -17.87 31.08 19.41
CA GLN A 363 -17.73 30.40 18.12
C GLN A 363 -17.81 28.87 18.25
N ALA A 364 -17.23 28.31 19.32
CA ALA A 364 -17.30 26.86 19.56
C ALA A 364 -18.74 26.39 19.75
N HIS A 365 -19.54 27.13 20.54
CA HIS A 365 -20.95 26.85 20.75
C HIS A 365 -21.74 26.86 19.44
N GLU A 366 -21.59 27.89 18.61
CA GLU A 366 -22.27 28.00 17.31
C GLU A 366 -21.97 26.78 16.43
N ILE A 367 -20.68 26.43 16.28
CA ILE A 367 -20.25 25.29 15.46
C ILE A 367 -20.79 23.96 16.00
N LEU A 368 -20.75 23.75 17.32
CA LEU A 368 -21.20 22.50 17.94
C LEU A 368 -22.72 22.36 17.92
N SER A 369 -23.44 23.47 18.05
CA SER A 369 -24.90 23.53 17.88
C SER A 369 -25.29 23.13 16.45
N ASP A 370 -24.62 23.68 15.44
CA ASP A 370 -24.84 23.32 14.02
C ASP A 370 -24.54 21.84 13.73
N LEU A 371 -23.62 21.24 14.49
CA LEU A 371 -23.29 19.81 14.42
C LEU A 371 -24.27 18.90 15.19
N GLY A 372 -25.18 19.47 15.98
CA GLY A 372 -26.08 18.72 16.86
C GLY A 372 -25.39 18.07 18.06
N ASP A 373 -24.18 18.51 18.42
CA ASP A 373 -23.46 18.02 19.60
C ASP A 373 -23.93 18.78 20.85
N GLU A 374 -25.14 18.50 21.30
CA GLU A 374 -25.83 19.25 22.36
C GLU A 374 -25.00 19.36 23.64
N LYS A 375 -24.34 18.26 24.05
CA LYS A 375 -23.53 18.23 25.27
C LYS A 375 -22.33 19.17 25.16
N SER A 376 -21.51 19.00 24.13
CA SER A 376 -20.30 19.82 23.97
C SER A 376 -20.65 21.28 23.67
N SER A 377 -21.77 21.50 22.96
CA SER A 377 -22.30 22.83 22.68
C SER A 377 -22.74 23.55 23.96
N LEU A 378 -23.40 22.86 24.89
CA LEU A 378 -23.80 23.42 26.17
C LEU A 378 -22.59 23.75 27.06
N GLU A 379 -21.57 22.88 27.08
CA GLU A 379 -20.32 23.15 27.79
C GLU A 379 -19.61 24.40 27.23
N ALA A 380 -19.56 24.53 25.90
CA ALA A 380 -19.03 25.73 25.26
C ALA A 380 -19.88 26.97 25.56
N ALA A 381 -21.21 26.87 25.51
CA ALA A 381 -22.12 27.97 25.85
C ALA A 381 -21.90 28.49 27.26
N TRP A 382 -21.71 27.60 28.23
CA TRP A 382 -21.47 27.96 29.62
C TRP A 382 -20.17 28.76 29.82
N LEU A 383 -19.13 28.42 29.06
CA LEU A 383 -17.82 29.09 29.10
C LEU A 383 -17.75 30.33 28.21
N SER A 384 -18.83 30.64 27.49
CA SER A 384 -18.91 31.72 26.53
C SER A 384 -19.17 33.07 27.20
N ASN A 385 -18.82 34.17 26.52
CA ASN A 385 -19.07 35.50 27.08
C ASN A 385 -20.58 35.79 27.17
N ASP A 386 -21.33 35.24 26.21
CA ASP A 386 -22.78 35.38 26.11
C ASP A 386 -23.55 34.19 26.73
N TRP A 387 -22.94 33.49 27.71
CA TRP A 387 -23.50 32.28 28.32
C TRP A 387 -24.94 32.43 28.83
N ARG A 388 -25.33 33.61 29.33
CA ARG A 388 -26.71 33.88 29.79
C ARG A 388 -27.74 33.76 28.67
N THR A 389 -27.33 34.05 27.45
CA THR A 389 -28.16 33.98 26.25
C THR A 389 -28.05 32.61 25.58
N ASN A 390 -26.85 32.05 25.55
CA ASN A 390 -26.54 30.81 24.83
C ASN A 390 -26.97 29.54 25.59
N VAL A 391 -27.04 29.60 26.93
CA VAL A 391 -27.54 28.50 27.74
C VAL A 391 -29.07 28.51 27.72
N ALA A 392 -29.66 27.48 27.12
CA ALA A 392 -31.11 27.33 27.09
C ALA A 392 -31.70 27.18 28.50
N SER A 393 -32.88 27.75 28.75
CA SER A 393 -33.56 27.68 30.05
C SER A 393 -33.88 26.26 30.51
N ASN A 394 -34.09 25.33 29.58
CA ASN A 394 -34.33 23.93 29.85
C ASN A 394 -33.05 23.10 30.02
N ALA A 395 -31.86 23.71 29.91
CA ALA A 395 -30.60 23.00 30.10
C ALA A 395 -30.50 22.47 31.54
N PRO A 396 -30.17 21.17 31.74
CA PRO A 396 -30.05 20.61 33.07
C PRO A 396 -29.05 21.39 33.91
N VAL A 397 -29.46 21.84 35.10
CA VAL A 397 -28.66 22.59 36.09
C VAL A 397 -28.26 24.00 35.62
N LEU A 398 -27.64 24.13 34.44
CA LEU A 398 -27.12 25.37 33.90
C LEU A 398 -28.22 26.34 33.44
N GLY A 399 -29.38 25.84 33.01
CA GLY A 399 -30.52 26.67 32.59
C GLY A 399 -31.07 27.51 33.75
N ALA A 400 -31.28 26.88 34.91
CA ALA A 400 -31.71 27.59 36.12
C ALA A 400 -30.65 28.61 36.60
N ALA A 401 -29.35 28.29 36.44
CA ALA A 401 -28.27 29.22 36.75
C ALA A 401 -28.26 30.44 35.81
N ALA A 402 -28.49 30.23 34.51
CA ALA A 402 -28.60 31.30 33.52
C ALA A 402 -29.84 32.19 33.76
N GLU A 403 -30.98 31.61 34.12
CA GLU A 403 -32.19 32.35 34.47
C GLU A 403 -31.96 33.26 35.69
N VAL A 404 -31.43 32.71 36.79
CA VAL A 404 -31.13 33.48 38.01
C VAL A 404 -30.14 34.60 37.72
N ALA A 405 -29.10 34.33 36.95
CA ALA A 405 -28.08 35.33 36.61
C ALA A 405 -28.57 36.41 35.64
N SER A 406 -29.72 36.22 35.01
CA SER A 406 -30.36 37.17 34.09
C SER A 406 -31.45 38.02 34.78
N LEU A 407 -31.79 37.71 36.04
CA LEU A 407 -32.72 38.53 36.83
C LEU A 407 -32.14 39.92 37.05
N GLN A 408 -32.84 40.94 36.55
CA GLN A 408 -32.51 42.34 36.84
C GLN A 408 -33.04 42.69 38.24
N VAL A 409 -32.12 42.97 39.17
CA VAL A 409 -32.48 43.54 40.47
C VAL A 409 -32.74 45.02 40.27
N ASP A 410 -34.00 45.39 40.15
CA ASP A 410 -34.42 46.79 40.07
C ASP A 410 -34.18 47.44 41.44
N VAL A 411 -33.43 48.55 41.50
CA VAL A 411 -33.16 49.30 42.74
C VAL A 411 -34.02 50.56 42.76
N PRO A 412 -35.21 50.54 43.40
CA PRO A 412 -36.16 51.64 43.29
C PRO A 412 -35.85 52.74 44.32
N THR A 413 -36.07 53.99 43.92
CA THR A 413 -35.90 55.18 44.76
C THR A 413 -37.17 55.59 45.53
N GLU A 414 -38.33 54.95 45.27
CA GLU A 414 -39.62 55.29 45.88
C GLU A 414 -40.10 54.29 46.95
N LEU A 415 -40.72 54.82 48.02
CA LEU A 415 -41.12 54.11 49.25
C LEU A 415 -42.39 53.24 49.13
N ASP A 416 -43.19 53.41 48.08
CA ASP A 416 -44.50 52.75 48.00
C ASP A 416 -44.38 51.27 47.58
N GLY A 417 -45.01 50.34 48.30
CA GLY A 417 -44.91 48.89 48.01
C GLY A 417 -43.59 48.21 48.46
N MET A 418 -42.86 48.79 49.42
CA MET A 418 -41.54 48.31 49.87
C MET A 418 -41.56 46.90 50.51
N LEU A 419 -42.60 46.53 51.28
CA LEU A 419 -42.69 45.22 51.96
C LEU A 419 -42.89 44.06 50.99
N THR A 420 -43.77 44.21 50.01
CA THR A 420 -44.00 43.20 48.96
C THR A 420 -42.71 42.95 48.17
N ARG A 421 -41.98 44.02 47.86
CA ARG A 421 -40.70 43.93 47.14
C ARG A 421 -39.59 43.27 47.99
N LEU A 422 -39.48 43.61 49.28
CA LEU A 422 -38.57 42.92 50.20
C LEU A 422 -38.86 41.42 50.27
N GLN A 423 -40.14 41.03 50.27
CA GLN A 423 -40.54 39.63 50.25
C GLN A 423 -40.14 38.95 48.93
N THR A 424 -40.31 39.62 47.78
CA THR A 424 -39.84 39.14 46.47
C THR A 424 -38.32 38.97 46.45
N THR A 425 -37.55 39.97 46.89
CA THR A 425 -36.07 39.89 46.90
C THR A 425 -35.55 38.79 47.84
N LEU A 426 -36.21 38.55 48.98
CA LEU A 426 -35.87 37.43 49.87
C LEU A 426 -36.15 36.08 49.22
N GLN A 427 -37.24 35.97 48.46
CA GLN A 427 -37.58 34.78 47.69
C GLN A 427 -36.58 34.54 46.56
N ASP A 428 -36.27 35.57 45.75
CA ASP A 428 -35.26 35.51 44.70
C ASP A 428 -33.87 35.10 45.26
N SER A 429 -33.51 35.60 46.44
CA SER A 429 -32.28 35.20 47.13
C SER A 429 -32.30 33.75 47.61
N ALA A 430 -33.45 33.22 48.03
CA ALA A 430 -33.57 31.82 48.44
C ALA A 430 -33.48 30.89 47.23
N ASP A 431 -34.15 31.26 46.13
CA ASP A 431 -34.13 30.52 44.87
C ASP A 431 -32.73 30.51 44.25
N ALA A 432 -32.02 31.64 44.26
CA ALA A 432 -30.64 31.73 43.83
C ALA A 432 -29.69 30.82 44.64
N ARG A 433 -29.87 30.73 45.96
CA ARG A 433 -29.07 29.84 46.82
C ARG A 433 -29.33 28.37 46.50
N ASN A 434 -30.59 27.98 46.30
CA ASN A 434 -30.94 26.62 45.90
C ASN A 434 -30.28 26.23 44.57
N VAL A 435 -30.27 27.13 43.58
CA VAL A 435 -29.60 26.89 42.28
C VAL A 435 -28.09 26.73 42.44
N ILE A 436 -27.45 27.57 43.26
CA ILE A 436 -26.01 27.45 43.56
C ILE A 436 -25.70 26.13 44.27
N GLU A 437 -26.52 25.73 45.26
CA GLU A 437 -26.36 24.45 45.96
C GLU A 437 -26.49 23.25 45.01
N GLN A 438 -27.44 23.29 44.07
CA GLN A 438 -27.57 22.27 43.04
C GLN A 438 -26.34 22.21 42.12
N LEU A 439 -25.83 23.36 41.68
CA LEU A 439 -24.66 23.45 40.80
C LEU A 439 -23.39 22.91 41.48
N ILE A 440 -23.21 23.21 42.77
CA ILE A 440 -22.11 22.67 43.59
C ILE A 440 -22.29 21.16 43.81
N ALA A 441 -23.50 20.70 44.12
CA ALA A 441 -23.77 19.28 44.33
C ALA A 441 -23.48 18.43 43.08
N THR A 442 -23.77 18.95 41.89
CA THR A 442 -23.51 18.26 40.61
C THR A 442 -22.04 18.33 40.18
N THR A 443 -21.30 19.37 40.56
CA THR A 443 -19.87 19.48 40.25
C THR A 443 -19.00 18.70 41.27
N GLY A 444 -19.51 18.42 42.47
CA GLY A 444 -18.82 17.65 43.51
C GLY A 444 -19.07 16.14 43.50
N SER A 445 -19.90 15.61 42.58
CA SER A 445 -20.21 14.18 42.46
C SER A 445 -19.47 13.44 41.35
N ASP A 446 -18.62 14.14 40.59
CA ASP A 446 -17.87 13.61 39.44
C ASP A 446 -16.35 13.38 39.73
N ASP A 447 -15.96 13.27 41.01
CA ASP A 447 -14.62 12.87 41.45
C ASP A 447 -14.51 11.37 41.81
#